data_AF-A0A432QSA9-F1
#
_entry.id   AF-A0A432QSA9-F1
#
_cell.length_a   1.000
_cell.length_b   1.000
_cell.length_c   1.000
_cell.angle_alpha   90.00
_cell.angle_beta   90.00
_cell.angle_gamma   90.00
#
_symmetry.space_group_name_H-M   'P 1'
#
loop_
_entity.id
_entity.type
_entity.pdbx_description
1 polymer ?
#
loop_
_entity_poly.entity_id
_entity_poly.type
_entity_poly.pdbx_seq_one_letter_code
_entity_poly.pdbx_strand_id
1 'polypeptide(L)' 'MNWEEIEKLPRPGLESIQLQRLQKLVHRVYATVEPYKKKMDEAGVKPGDIQSLADLCKLPFTTKD' A
#
# COMPACT_ATOMS: atom_id res chain seq x y z
N MET A 1 -11.79 7.62 13.69
CA MET A 1 -10.76 8.64 13.47
C MET A 1 -11.43 9.77 12.71
N ASN A 2 -11.55 10.94 13.33
CA ASN A 2 -12.20 12.09 12.71
C ASN A 2 -11.23 12.75 11.71
N TRP A 3 -11.74 13.32 10.62
CA TRP A 3 -10.92 13.97 9.60
C TRP A 3 -10.07 15.13 10.17
N GLU A 4 -10.68 15.95 11.04
CA GLU A 4 -10.02 17.08 11.70
C GLU A 4 -8.85 16.68 12.62
N GLU A 5 -8.87 15.46 13.15
CA GLU A 5 -7.77 14.93 13.97
C GLU A 5 -6.59 14.55 13.08
N ILE A 6 -6.86 13.95 11.92
CA ILE A 6 -5.83 13.48 10.98
C ILE A 6 -5.05 14.66 10.41
N GLU A 7 -5.73 15.75 10.02
CA GLU A 7 -5.08 16.93 9.44
C GLU A 7 -4.08 17.60 10.39
N LYS A 8 -4.22 17.41 11.70
CA LYS A 8 -3.36 18.01 12.73
C LYS A 8 -2.27 17.06 13.24
N LEU A 9 -2.22 15.82 12.72
CA LEU A 9 -1.22 14.86 13.16
C LEU A 9 0.19 15.31 12.79
N PRO A 10 1.19 15.08 13.65
CA PRO A 10 2.58 15.20 13.26
C PRO A 10 2.89 14.13 12.18
N ARG A 11 3.90 14.40 11.35
CA ARG A 11 4.29 13.50 10.24
C ARG A 11 4.37 12.02 10.61
N PRO A 12 5.00 11.60 11.73
CA PRO A 12 5.06 10.18 12.08
C PRO A 12 3.69 9.54 12.32
N GLY A 13 2.73 10.31 12.84
CA GLY A 13 1.35 9.84 13.04
C GLY A 13 0.64 9.62 11.71
N LEU A 14 0.79 10.55 10.76
CA LEU A 14 0.27 10.41 9.40
C LEU A 14 0.89 9.21 8.67
N GLU A 15 2.21 9.06 8.74
CA GLU A 15 2.94 7.99 8.07
C GLU A 15 2.53 6.60 8.57
N SER A 16 2.31 6.45 9.89
CA SER A 16 1.79 5.21 10.47
C SER A 16 0.42 4.83 9.91
N ILE A 17 -0.50 5.80 9.81
CA ILE A 17 -1.83 5.59 9.22
C ILE A 17 -1.73 5.23 7.74
N GLN A 18 -0.86 5.92 6.99
CA GLN A 18 -0.64 5.65 5.58
C GLN A 18 -0.10 4.23 5.37
N LEU A 19 0.87 3.80 6.17
CA LEU A 19 1.44 2.47 6.09
C LEU A 19 0.40 1.39 6.38
N GLN A 20 -0.38 1.54 7.46
CA GLN A 20 -1.44 0.57 7.78
C GLN A 20 -2.48 0.46 6.67
N ARG A 21 -2.89 1.60 6.09
CA ARG A 21 -3.84 1.62 4.97
C ARG A 21 -3.25 1.00 3.72
N LEU A 22 -1.98 1.28 3.41
CA LEU A 22 -1.27 0.70 2.28
C LEU A 22 -1.20 -0.82 2.42
N GLN A 23 -0.74 -1.34 3.56
CA GLN A 23 -0.65 -2.79 3.80
C GLN A 23 -2.01 -3.48 3.65
N LYS A 24 -3.08 -2.91 4.21
CA LYS A 24 -4.44 -3.44 4.08
C LYS A 24 -4.92 -3.43 2.63
N LEU A 25 -4.63 -2.36 1.88
CA LEU A 25 -5.00 -2.25 0.48
C LEU A 25 -4.26 -3.29 -0.37
N VAL A 26 -2.94 -3.38 -0.23
CA VAL A 26 -2.09 -4.33 -0.99
C VAL A 26 -2.54 -5.75 -0.73
N HIS A 27 -2.77 -6.14 0.54
CA HIS A 27 -3.29 -7.47 0.87
C HIS A 27 -4.64 -7.74 0.19
N ARG A 28 -5.57 -6.77 0.25
CA ARG A 28 -6.89 -6.91 -0.36
C ARG A 28 -6.79 -7.09 -1.87
N VAL A 29 -6.11 -6.20 -2.58
CA VAL A 29 -6.04 -6.25 -4.05
C VAL A 29 -5.29 -7.47 -4.54
N TYR A 30 -4.24 -7.89 -3.83
CA TYR A 30 -3.52 -9.13 -4.12
C TYR A 30 -4.41 -10.37 -3.98
N ALA A 31 -5.27 -10.39 -2.94
CA ALA A 31 -6.15 -11.53 -2.68
C ALA A 31 -7.39 -11.57 -3.60
N THR A 32 -7.91 -10.42 -4.03
CA THR A 32 -9.24 -10.36 -4.67
C THR A 32 -9.23 -9.89 -6.13
N VAL A 33 -8.11 -9.40 -6.67
CA VAL A 33 -8.08 -8.79 -8.01
C VAL A 33 -6.92 -9.36 -8.83
N GLU A 34 -7.25 -10.27 -9.74
CA GLU A 34 -6.30 -11.05 -10.53
C GLU A 34 -5.25 -10.20 -11.30
N PRO A 35 -5.61 -9.09 -11.99
CA PRO A 35 -4.60 -8.24 -12.63
C PRO A 35 -3.53 -7.68 -11.69
N TYR A 36 -3.89 -7.28 -10.46
CA TYR A 36 -2.92 -6.77 -9.49
C TYR A 36 -2.04 -7.90 -8.96
N LYS A 37 -2.65 -9.06 -8.66
CA LYS A 37 -1.91 -10.25 -8.25
C LYS A 37 -0.85 -10.65 -9.28
N LYS A 38 -1.23 -10.76 -10.56
CA LYS A 38 -0.31 -11.11 -11.65
C LYS A 38 0.84 -10.12 -11.77
N LYS A 39 0.56 -8.81 -11.79
CA LYS A 39 1.62 -7.80 -11.85
C LYS A 39 2.57 -7.87 -10.65
N MET A 40 2.05 -8.06 -9.45
CA MET A 40 2.87 -8.21 -8.24
C MET A 40 3.70 -9.49 -8.27
N ASP A 41 3.12 -10.61 -8.71
CA ASP A 41 3.81 -11.89 -8.87
C ASP A 41 4.93 -11.83 -9.92
N GLU A 42 4.69 -11.16 -11.06
CA GLU A 42 5.69 -10.91 -12.11
C GLU A 42 6.84 -10.01 -11.62
N ALA A 43 6.53 -9.01 -10.78
CA ALA A 43 7.52 -8.17 -10.13
C ALA A 43 8.23 -8.87 -8.95
N GLY A 44 7.81 -10.09 -8.57
CA GLY A 44 8.38 -10.82 -7.44
C GLY A 44 8.04 -10.24 -6.07
N VAL A 45 6.97 -9.44 -5.96
CA VAL A 45 6.57 -8.75 -4.73
C VAL A 45 5.34 -9.40 -4.12
N LYS A 46 5.39 -9.63 -2.80
CA LYS A 46 4.28 -10.13 -2.00
C LYS A 46 3.79 -9.05 -1.04
N PRO A 47 2.53 -9.12 -0.56
CA PRO A 47 2.00 -8.15 0.40
C PRO A 47 2.83 -8.02 1.68
N GLY A 48 3.52 -9.08 2.10
CA GLY A 48 4.43 -9.09 3.25
C GLY A 48 5.71 -8.27 3.07
N ASP A 49 6.08 -7.89 1.84
CA ASP A 49 7.32 -7.13 1.56
C ASP A 49 7.18 -5.62 1.83
N ILE A 50 5.96 -5.17 2.17
CA ILE A 50 5.63 -3.78 2.49
C ILE A 50 5.69 -3.60 4.00
N GLN A 51 6.83 -3.15 4.51
CA GLN A 51 7.09 -2.93 5.94
C GLN A 51 7.25 -1.45 6.31
N SER A 52 7.41 -0.59 5.30
CA SER A 52 7.59 0.85 5.42
C SER A 52 7.00 1.57 4.21
N LEU A 53 6.80 2.89 4.31
CA LEU A 53 6.36 3.70 3.16
C LEU A 53 7.39 3.73 2.03
N ALA A 54 8.68 3.53 2.34
CA ALA A 54 9.72 3.44 1.33
C ALA A 54 9.55 2.21 0.42
N ASP A 55 8.93 1.14 0.92
CA ASP A 55 8.69 -0.09 0.15
C ASP A 55 7.64 0.09 -0.95
N LEU A 56 6.96 1.25 -1.00
CA LEU A 56 6.04 1.59 -2.09
C LEU A 56 6.73 1.50 -3.46
N CYS A 57 8.04 1.78 -3.53
CA CYS A 57 8.81 1.67 -4.77
C CYS A 57 8.95 0.24 -5.31
N LYS A 58 8.68 -0.79 -4.49
CA LYS A 58 8.65 -2.19 -4.93
C LYS A 58 7.40 -2.50 -5.74
N LEU A 59 6.29 -1.80 -5.49
CA LEU A 59 5.03 -2.08 -6.16
C LEU A 59 5.11 -1.67 -7.65
N PRO A 60 4.69 -2.54 -8.58
CA PRO A 60 4.68 -2.20 -9.99
C PRO A 60 3.62 -1.14 -10.28
N PHE A 61 3.91 -0.25 -11.24
CA PHE A 61 2.94 0.72 -11.71
C PHE A 61 1.78 0.05 -12.47
N THR A 62 0.58 0.60 -12.29
CA THR A 62 -0.56 0.32 -13.17
C THR A 62 -0.54 1.30 -14.33
N THR A 63 -0.54 0.78 -15.56
CA THR A 63 -0.71 1.57 -16.79
C THR A 63 -2.11 1.35 -17.36
N LYS A 64 -2.53 2.20 -18.30
CA LYS A 64 -3.86 2.17 -18.92
C LYS A 64 -3.96 1.15 -20.07
N ASP A 65 -2.83 0.78 -20.65
CA ASP A 65 -2.69 -0.01 -21.89
C ASP A 65 -3.49 -1.32 -21.89
#